data_AF-A0A946UMC4-F1
#
_entry.id   AF-A0A946UMC4-F1
#
_cell.length_a   1.000
_cell.length_b   1.000
_cell.length_c   1.000
_cell.angle_alpha   90.00
_cell.angle_beta   90.00
_cell.angle_gamma   90.00
#
_symmetry.space_group_name_H-M   'P 1'
#
loop_
_entity.id
_entity.type
_entity.pdbx_description
1 polymer ?
#
loop_
_entity_poly.entity_id
_entity_poly.type
_entity_poly.pdbx_seq_one_letter_code
_entity_poly.pdbx_strand_id
1 'polypeptide(L)'
;MAKLKRINGEIIGEGETIAGIVQANKANLDGAYLRGADLDGAYLRGAIGNCMEIITTQTDRWTITRTADVMQIGCQRHSIERWWAFSDRQIEAMDENALEWWRKWKPILQEMIEIAPARPTRHENDEDR
;
A
#
# COMPACT_ATOMS: atom_id res chain seq x y z
N MET A 1 -22.97 -16.61 -12.10
CA MET A 1 -21.54 -16.75 -12.45
C MET A 1 -20.82 -15.47 -12.06
N ALA A 2 -19.76 -15.60 -11.26
CA ALA A 2 -18.83 -14.51 -10.97
C ALA A 2 -17.96 -14.22 -12.19
N LYS A 3 -17.58 -12.95 -12.36
CA LYS A 3 -16.66 -12.51 -13.39
C LYS A 3 -15.56 -11.68 -12.74
N LEU A 4 -14.32 -12.02 -13.03
CA LEU A 4 -13.16 -11.21 -12.67
C LEU A 4 -12.78 -10.35 -13.87
N LYS A 5 -12.68 -9.04 -13.65
CA LYS A 5 -12.39 -8.07 -14.71
C LYS A 5 -11.14 -7.26 -14.36
N ARG A 6 -10.42 -6.82 -15.37
CA ARG A 6 -9.42 -5.76 -15.25
C ARG A 6 -10.08 -4.39 -15.10
N ILE A 7 -9.29 -3.40 -14.69
CA ILE A 7 -9.70 -1.99 -14.61
C ILE A 7 -10.23 -1.48 -15.97
N ASN A 8 -9.66 -1.93 -17.08
CA ASN A 8 -10.10 -1.59 -18.45
C ASN A 8 -11.39 -2.32 -18.91
N GLY A 9 -12.00 -3.14 -18.04
CA GLY A 9 -13.22 -3.89 -18.35
C GLY A 9 -13.00 -5.28 -18.97
N GLU A 10 -11.76 -5.63 -19.34
CA GLU A 10 -11.42 -6.95 -19.88
C GLU A 10 -11.73 -8.06 -18.88
N ILE A 11 -12.47 -9.09 -19.30
CA ILE A 11 -12.80 -10.23 -18.46
C ILE A 11 -11.60 -11.19 -18.46
N ILE A 12 -11.01 -11.39 -17.27
CA ILE A 12 -9.86 -12.28 -17.05
C ILE A 12 -10.25 -13.59 -16.36
N GLY A 13 -11.54 -13.81 -16.13
CA GLY A 13 -12.08 -15.13 -15.81
C GLY A 13 -13.55 -15.12 -15.42
N GLU A 14 -14.21 -16.26 -15.62
CA GLU A 14 -15.62 -16.50 -15.28
C GLU A 14 -15.75 -17.85 -14.56
N GLY A 15 -16.64 -17.94 -13.58
CA GLY A 15 -16.81 -19.15 -12.79
C GLY A 15 -17.90 -19.03 -11.74
N GLU A 16 -18.01 -20.03 -10.87
CA GLU A 16 -18.97 -19.99 -9.76
C GLU A 16 -18.51 -19.03 -8.66
N THR A 17 -17.20 -18.99 -8.37
CA THR A 17 -16.59 -18.14 -7.33
C THR A 17 -15.34 -17.42 -7.84
N ILE A 18 -15.01 -16.26 -7.27
CA ILE A 18 -13.75 -15.54 -7.56
C ILE A 18 -12.54 -16.44 -7.22
N ALA A 19 -12.57 -17.15 -6.09
CA ALA A 19 -11.49 -18.06 -5.70
C ALA A 19 -11.25 -19.17 -6.75
N GLY A 20 -12.31 -19.78 -7.27
CA GLY A 20 -12.21 -20.79 -8.34
C GLY A 20 -11.62 -20.21 -9.62
N ILE A 21 -11.97 -18.97 -9.97
CA ILE A 21 -11.41 -18.25 -11.12
C ILE A 21 -9.90 -18.02 -10.96
N VAL A 22 -9.46 -17.53 -9.80
CA VAL A 22 -8.04 -17.28 -9.53
C VAL A 22 -7.22 -18.57 -9.58
N GLN A 23 -7.75 -19.66 -9.00
CA GLN A 23 -7.09 -20.96 -8.98
C GLN A 23 -6.94 -21.58 -10.37
N ALA A 24 -7.96 -21.43 -11.24
CA ALA A 24 -7.95 -22.00 -12.59
C ALA A 24 -7.00 -21.25 -13.56
N ASN A 25 -6.80 -19.95 -13.36
CA ASN A 25 -6.06 -19.09 -14.30
C ASN A 25 -4.58 -18.85 -13.95
N LYS A 26 -3.97 -19.70 -13.11
CA LYS A 26 -2.53 -19.63 -12.72
C LYS A 26 -2.09 -18.26 -12.15
N ALA A 27 -3.03 -17.49 -11.61
CA ALA A 27 -2.82 -16.29 -10.77
C ALA A 27 -2.01 -15.12 -11.37
N ASN A 28 -2.27 -14.69 -12.61
CA ASN A 28 -1.91 -13.31 -13.02
C ASN A 28 -3.09 -12.36 -12.78
N LEU A 29 -3.09 -11.69 -11.63
CA LEU A 29 -4.08 -10.68 -11.24
C LEU A 29 -3.65 -9.25 -11.60
N ASP A 30 -2.65 -9.10 -12.46
CA ASP A 30 -2.22 -7.77 -12.87
C ASP A 30 -3.36 -7.00 -13.54
N GLY A 31 -3.59 -5.78 -13.05
CA GLY A 31 -4.69 -4.92 -13.42
C GLY A 31 -6.09 -5.39 -12.99
N ALA A 32 -6.24 -6.42 -12.15
CA ALA A 32 -7.54 -6.89 -11.67
C ALA A 32 -8.28 -5.82 -10.84
N TYR A 33 -9.57 -5.64 -11.10
CA TYR A 33 -10.43 -4.74 -10.33
C TYR A 33 -10.90 -5.43 -9.04
N LEU A 34 -10.20 -5.16 -7.94
CA LEU A 34 -10.45 -5.76 -6.61
C LEU A 34 -11.23 -4.85 -5.65
N ARG A 35 -11.84 -3.76 -6.14
CA ARG A 35 -12.63 -2.86 -5.27
C ARG A 35 -13.83 -3.63 -4.70
N GLY A 36 -13.97 -3.60 -3.37
CA GLY A 36 -15.04 -4.32 -2.66
C GLY A 36 -14.81 -5.83 -2.55
N ALA A 37 -13.66 -6.36 -2.96
CA ALA A 37 -13.31 -7.75 -2.73
C ALA A 37 -13.15 -8.02 -1.23
N ASP A 38 -13.72 -9.13 -0.76
CA ASP A 38 -13.39 -9.67 0.56
C ASP A 38 -11.97 -10.27 0.49
N LEU A 39 -11.05 -9.67 1.25
CA LEU A 39 -9.65 -10.11 1.35
C LEU A 39 -9.36 -10.77 2.70
N ASP A 40 -10.39 -11.12 3.48
CA ASP A 40 -10.21 -11.86 4.72
C ASP A 40 -9.53 -13.21 4.45
N GLY A 41 -8.53 -13.55 5.26
CA GLY A 41 -7.70 -14.75 5.08
C GLY A 41 -6.73 -14.73 3.88
N ALA A 42 -6.63 -13.65 3.11
CA ALA A 42 -5.69 -13.58 1.98
C ALA A 42 -4.22 -13.65 2.46
N TYR A 43 -3.42 -14.50 1.81
CA TYR A 43 -1.99 -14.59 2.09
C TYR A 43 -1.22 -13.46 1.39
N LEU A 44 -1.12 -12.31 2.06
CA LEU A 44 -0.44 -11.10 1.56
C LEU A 44 1.02 -10.99 2.04
N ARG A 45 1.60 -12.05 2.58
CA ARG A 45 2.99 -12.02 3.07
C ARG A 45 3.95 -11.81 1.91
N GLY A 46 4.78 -10.77 2.00
CA GLY A 46 5.74 -10.41 0.95
C GLY A 46 5.15 -9.56 -0.16
N ALA A 47 3.88 -9.14 -0.07
CA ALA A 47 3.34 -8.11 -0.95
C ALA A 47 4.12 -6.80 -0.73
N ILE A 48 4.62 -6.23 -1.82
CA ILE A 48 5.36 -4.97 -1.83
C ILE A 48 4.70 -4.00 -2.81
N GLY A 49 4.95 -2.70 -2.59
CA GLY A 49 4.53 -1.65 -3.52
C GLY A 49 5.14 -1.84 -4.92
N ASN A 50 4.45 -1.30 -5.92
CA ASN A 50 4.86 -1.36 -7.33
C ASN A 50 5.90 -0.29 -7.73
N CYS A 51 6.46 0.44 -6.76
CA CYS A 51 7.40 1.54 -6.95
C CYS A 51 6.83 2.75 -7.71
N MET A 52 5.50 2.82 -7.86
CA MET A 52 4.82 3.86 -8.62
C MET A 52 3.87 4.62 -7.70
N GLU A 53 2.69 4.06 -7.42
CA GLU A 53 1.69 4.65 -6.53
C GLU A 53 1.92 4.25 -5.07
N ILE A 54 2.44 3.03 -4.85
CA ILE A 54 2.80 2.52 -3.53
C ILE A 54 4.28 2.17 -3.55
N ILE A 55 5.04 2.75 -2.63
CA ILE A 55 6.47 2.48 -2.47
C ILE A 55 6.69 1.84 -1.10
N THR A 56 7.46 0.74 -1.07
CA THR A 56 7.84 0.06 0.17
C THR A 56 9.34 0.19 0.41
N THR A 57 9.72 0.53 1.63
CA THR A 57 11.12 0.64 2.07
C THR A 57 11.34 -0.25 3.27
N GLN A 58 12.34 -1.13 3.19
CA GLN A 58 12.75 -1.99 4.29
C GLN A 58 13.84 -1.29 5.10
N THR A 59 13.72 -1.36 6.42
CA THR A 59 14.71 -0.83 7.36
C THR A 59 15.14 -1.92 8.35
N ASP A 60 15.97 -1.56 9.30
CA ASP A 60 16.43 -2.42 10.39
C ASP A 60 15.35 -2.80 11.40
N ARG A 61 14.19 -2.13 11.43
CA ARG A 61 13.13 -2.41 12.43
C ARG A 61 11.72 -2.40 11.88
N TRP A 62 11.34 -1.37 11.13
CA TRP A 62 9.99 -1.25 10.59
C TRP A 62 9.98 -1.16 9.07
N THR A 63 9.06 -1.89 8.45
CA THR A 63 8.72 -1.68 7.05
C THR A 63 7.94 -0.37 6.93
N ILE A 64 8.28 0.40 5.90
CA ILE A 64 7.64 1.66 5.56
C ILE A 64 6.90 1.46 4.25
N THR A 65 5.64 1.85 4.21
CA THR A 65 4.83 1.85 2.99
C THR A 65 4.24 3.23 2.80
N ARG A 66 4.43 3.85 1.64
CA ARG A 66 3.94 5.20 1.36
C ARG A 66 3.23 5.31 0.02
N THR A 67 2.22 6.18 -0.03
CA THR A 67 1.62 6.76 -1.23
C THR A 67 2.21 8.17 -1.45
N ALA A 68 1.59 8.96 -2.34
CA ALA A 68 1.99 10.35 -2.58
C ALA A 68 1.82 11.27 -1.35
N ASP A 69 0.91 10.92 -0.44
CA ASP A 69 0.43 11.79 0.64
C ASP A 69 0.38 11.10 2.02
N VAL A 70 0.34 9.78 2.07
CA VAL A 70 0.24 8.97 3.30
C VAL A 70 1.47 8.08 3.45
N MET A 71 1.99 7.99 4.67
CA MET A 71 3.07 7.08 5.02
C MET A 71 2.67 6.24 6.24
N GLN A 72 2.92 4.94 6.14
CA GLN A 72 2.76 3.98 7.21
C GLN A 72 4.12 3.47 7.63
N ILE A 73 4.38 3.47 8.94
CA ILE A 73 5.58 2.92 9.56
C ILE A 73 5.11 1.92 10.62
N GLY A 74 5.37 0.63 10.38
CA GLY A 74 4.79 -0.43 11.20
C GLY A 74 3.27 -0.35 11.26
N CYS A 75 2.70 -0.22 12.47
CA CYS A 75 1.26 -0.11 12.70
C CYS A 75 0.70 1.33 12.63
N GLN A 76 1.56 2.34 12.49
CA GLN A 76 1.15 3.75 12.52
C GLN A 76 1.00 4.30 11.10
N ARG A 77 -0.21 4.79 10.76
CA ARG A 77 -0.54 5.37 9.45
C ARG A 77 -0.96 6.83 9.60
N HIS A 78 -0.21 7.74 8.99
CA HIS A 78 -0.42 9.19 9.05
C HIS A 78 -0.10 9.84 7.71
N SER A 79 -0.54 11.09 7.48
CA SER A 79 -0.06 11.85 6.32
C SER A 79 1.45 12.10 6.43
N ILE A 80 2.11 12.24 5.28
CA ILE A 80 3.55 12.55 5.21
C ILE A 80 3.85 13.86 5.96
N GLU A 81 3.04 14.89 5.75
CA GLU A 81 3.16 16.17 6.46
C GLU A 81 3.05 16.01 7.98
N ARG A 82 2.09 15.19 8.45
CA ARG A 82 1.90 14.93 9.87
C ARG A 82 3.09 14.19 10.48
N TRP A 83 3.69 13.25 9.75
CA TRP A 83 4.92 12.59 10.19
C TRP A 83 6.03 13.58 10.49
N TRP A 84 6.23 14.57 9.62
CA TRP A 84 7.27 15.57 9.80
C TRP A 84 7.01 16.51 10.98
N ALA A 85 5.73 16.76 11.28
CA ALA A 85 5.28 17.63 12.36
C ALA A 85 5.23 16.96 13.75
N PHE A 86 5.41 15.64 13.86
CA PHE A 86 5.42 14.99 15.17
C PHE A 86 6.58 15.45 16.04
N SER A 87 6.27 15.72 17.30
CA SER A 87 7.26 15.94 18.36
C SER A 87 7.87 14.62 18.83
N ASP A 88 9.07 14.68 19.39
CA ASP A 88 9.77 13.51 19.95
C ASP A 88 8.89 12.74 20.94
N ARG A 89 8.16 13.42 21.82
CA ARG A 89 7.22 12.79 22.78
C ARG A 89 6.10 12.01 22.08
N GLN A 90 5.57 12.52 20.98
CA GLN A 90 4.53 11.82 20.23
C GLN A 90 5.08 10.57 19.54
N ILE A 91 6.32 10.61 19.08
CA ILE A 91 7.00 9.46 18.48
C ILE A 91 7.33 8.42 19.56
N GLU A 92 7.89 8.81 20.71
CA GLU A 92 8.15 7.91 21.85
C GLU A 92 6.89 7.19 22.32
N ALA A 93 5.73 7.85 22.28
CA ALA A 93 4.46 7.25 22.66
C ALA A 93 3.98 6.15 21.70
N MET A 94 4.55 6.03 20.49
CA MET A 94 4.15 5.03 19.51
C MET A 94 4.75 3.65 19.78
N ASP A 95 6.00 3.61 20.24
CA ASP A 95 6.77 2.40 20.58
C ASP A 95 8.00 2.79 21.40
N GLU A 96 8.45 1.92 22.31
CA GLU A 96 9.62 2.16 23.17
C GLU A 96 10.93 2.42 22.37
N ASN A 97 11.05 1.86 21.15
CA ASN A 97 12.21 2.02 20.28
C ASN A 97 11.99 3.07 19.18
N ALA A 98 10.82 3.73 19.13
CA ALA A 98 10.42 4.57 18.01
C ALA A 98 11.33 5.78 17.83
N LEU A 99 11.67 6.48 18.92
CA LEU A 99 12.35 7.76 18.81
C LEU A 99 13.79 7.64 18.30
N GLU A 100 14.56 6.68 18.81
CA GLU A 100 15.95 6.45 18.38
C GLU A 100 15.98 6.15 16.88
N TRP A 101 15.14 5.21 16.45
CA TRP A 101 15.02 4.83 15.05
C TRP A 101 14.51 6.00 14.18
N TRP A 102 13.55 6.78 14.66
CA TRP A 102 13.00 7.93 13.93
C TRP A 102 14.05 9.00 13.70
N ARG A 103 14.89 9.30 14.69
CA ARG A 103 16.00 10.26 14.53
C ARG A 103 17.00 9.82 13.47
N LYS A 104 17.26 8.51 13.36
CA LYS A 104 18.12 7.93 12.32
C LYS A 104 17.48 8.02 10.93
N TRP A 105 16.21 7.64 10.81
CA TRP A 105 15.57 7.45 9.51
C TRP A 105 14.83 8.66 8.97
N LYS A 106 14.32 9.57 9.81
CA LYS A 106 13.61 10.79 9.38
C LYS A 106 14.35 11.55 8.28
N PRO A 107 15.63 11.95 8.43
CA PRO A 107 16.33 12.70 7.38
C PRO A 107 16.46 11.91 6.07
N ILE A 108 16.78 10.61 6.16
CA ILE A 108 16.90 9.73 5.00
C ILE A 108 15.56 9.60 4.27
N LEU A 109 14.46 9.46 5.01
CA LEU A 109 13.13 9.35 4.43
C LEU A 109 12.70 10.64 3.73
N GLN A 110 13.06 11.80 4.28
CA GLN A 110 12.82 13.09 3.62
C GLN A 110 13.53 13.14 2.26
N GLU A 111 14.82 12.81 2.22
CA GLU A 111 15.60 12.76 0.96
C GLU A 111 15.03 11.73 -0.03
N MET A 112 14.71 10.52 0.45
CA MET A 112 14.13 9.47 -0.41
C MET A 112 12.79 9.86 -1.00
N ILE A 113 11.94 10.57 -0.25
CA ILE A 113 10.63 11.03 -0.72
C ILE A 113 10.78 12.16 -1.74
N GLU A 114 11.75 13.05 -1.55
CA GLU A 114 12.06 14.11 -2.50
C GLU A 114 12.62 13.57 -3.83
N ILE A 115 13.55 12.60 -3.77
CA ILE A 115 14.19 12.01 -4.96
C ILE A 115 13.23 11.07 -5.71
N ALA A 116 12.40 10.32 -4.98
CA ALA A 116 11.50 9.32 -5.55
C ALA A 116 10.08 9.47 -4.98
N PRO A 117 9.34 10.52 -5.40
CA PRO A 117 7.96 10.71 -4.98
C PRO A 117 7.06 9.64 -5.59
N ALA A 118 6.08 9.18 -4.82
CA ALA A 118 5.05 8.29 -5.34
C ALA A 118 4.07 9.07 -6.24
N ARG A 119 3.51 8.37 -7.24
CA ARG A 119 2.48 8.92 -8.11
C ARG A 119 1.16 9.06 -7.35
N PRO A 120 0.43 10.17 -7.50
CA PRO A 120 -0.92 10.29 -6.95
C PRO A 120 -1.83 9.19 -7.51
N THR A 121 -2.68 8.63 -6.66
CA THR A 121 -3.73 7.70 -7.09
C THR A 121 -4.94 8.49 -7.59
N ARG A 122 -5.53 8.06 -8.71
CA ARG A 122 -6.82 8.60 -9.19
C ARG A 122 -7.94 7.88 -8.43
N HIS A 123 -8.82 8.63 -7.78
CA HIS A 123 -10.14 8.11 -7.45
C HIS A 123 -10.96 8.15 -8.75
N GLU A 124 -11.20 6.99 -9.37
CA GLU A 124 -12.25 6.92 -10.39
C GLU A 124 -13.58 7.12 -9.69
N ASN A 125 -14.22 8.25 -9.95
CA ASN A 125 -15.61 8.44 -9.55
C ASN A 125 -16.45 7.40 -10.28
N ASP A 126 -17.31 6.70 -9.53
CA ASP A 126 -18.19 5.66 -10.08
C ASP A 126 -19.23 6.23 -11.08
N GLU A 127 -19.29 7.56 -11.23
CA GLU A 127 -20.16 8.28 -12.16
C GLU A 127 -19.66 8.31 -13.62
N ASP A 128 -18.38 7.96 -13.87
CA ASP A 128 -17.78 7.94 -15.22
C ASP A 128 -17.85 6.56 -15.91
N ARG A 129 -18.69 5.64 -15.43
CA ARG A 129 -18.89 4.29 -16.00
C ARG A 129 -20.29 4.06 -16.56
#